data_AF-A0AAV8ZKI9-F1
#
_entry.id   AF-A0AAV8ZKI9-F1
#
_cell.length_a   1.000
_cell.length_b   1.000
_cell.length_c   1.000
_cell.angle_alpha   90.00
_cell.angle_beta   90.00
_cell.angle_gamma   90.00
#
_symmetry.space_group_name_H-M   'P 1'
#
loop_
_entity.id
_entity.type
_entity.pdbx_description
1 polymer ?
#
loop_
_entity_poly.entity_id
_entity_poly.type
_entity_poly.pdbx_seq_one_letter_code
_entity_poly.pdbx_strand_id
1 'polypeptide(L)'
;MLYRLYKEDFCITRYINPVSHFVYQKTFHQYEPALDFFTPKKDQCFKCNAYNTAKDKEPLKEEYDSHKKREKDAMQMKQNDRNRAVAEKGRSFRAATFDLQAILSVPFAGDNQIFYKLKLHVYNLTIFDGSNVEGHCYVWDETHGKKGSAEIGTCLLKYFHGLPETVTRLYI
;
A
#
# COMPACT_ATOMS: atom_id res chain seq x y z
N MET A 1 -7.39 16.88 6.08
CA MET A 1 -5.98 16.64 5.69
C MET A 1 -5.45 17.73 4.76
N LEU A 2 -6.13 18.07 3.65
CA LEU A 2 -5.68 19.14 2.72
C LEU A 2 -5.81 20.58 3.28
N TYR A 3 -6.87 20.89 4.03
CA TYR A 3 -6.97 22.20 4.71
C TYR A 3 -5.81 22.44 5.69
N ARG A 4 -5.30 21.36 6.30
CA ARG A 4 -4.13 21.41 7.17
C ARG A 4 -2.89 21.82 6.38
N LEU A 5 -2.63 21.18 5.23
CA LEU A 5 -1.54 21.56 4.32
C LEU A 5 -1.72 22.98 3.75
N TYR A 6 -2.94 23.37 3.42
CA TYR A 6 -3.26 24.75 3.00
C TYR A 6 -2.88 25.75 4.09
N LYS A 7 -3.26 25.48 5.34
CA LYS A 7 -3.01 26.38 6.48
C LYS A 7 -1.55 26.38 6.93
N GLU A 8 -0.93 25.20 7.03
CA GLU A 8 0.38 24.99 7.66
C GLU A 8 1.54 25.13 6.65
N ASP A 9 1.36 24.76 5.38
CA ASP A 9 2.43 24.90 4.37
C ASP A 9 2.17 26.06 3.42
N PHE A 10 1.03 26.06 2.72
CA PHE A 10 0.77 27.00 1.62
C PHE A 10 0.61 28.45 2.09
N CYS A 11 -0.20 28.67 3.12
CA CYS A 11 -0.46 30.00 3.68
C CYS A 11 0.77 30.57 4.38
N ILE A 12 1.51 29.75 5.12
CA ILE A 12 2.73 30.17 5.82
C ILE A 12 3.83 30.53 4.80
N THR A 13 4.06 29.68 3.80
CA THR A 13 5.12 29.90 2.80
C THR A 13 4.88 31.15 1.95
N ARG A 14 3.61 31.54 1.74
CA ARG A 14 3.25 32.72 0.92
C ARG A 14 2.86 33.94 1.75
N TYR A 15 2.97 33.88 3.08
CA TYR A 15 2.56 34.95 3.99
C TYR A 15 1.09 35.40 3.77
N ILE A 16 0.20 34.43 3.54
CA ILE A 16 -1.24 34.66 3.32
C ILE A 16 -2.02 34.22 4.55
N ASN A 17 -2.98 35.03 5.01
CA ASN A 17 -3.88 34.63 6.08
C ASN A 17 -4.85 33.54 5.62
N PRO A 18 -4.93 32.40 6.32
CA PRO A 18 -5.81 31.29 5.92
C PRO A 18 -7.29 31.67 6.11
N VAL A 19 -8.11 31.32 5.13
CA VAL A 19 -9.58 31.41 5.26
C VAL A 19 -10.10 30.33 6.20
N SER A 20 -11.35 30.47 6.68
CA SER A 20 -11.96 29.46 7.53
C SER A 20 -12.18 28.13 6.78
N HIS A 21 -12.20 27.01 7.52
CA HIS A 21 -12.42 25.68 6.96
C HIS A 21 -13.69 25.61 6.10
N PHE A 22 -14.76 26.28 6.54
CA PHE A 22 -16.03 26.33 5.83
C PHE A 22 -15.89 26.97 4.44
N VAL A 23 -15.21 28.12 4.35
CA VAL A 23 -14.97 28.83 3.08
C VAL A 23 -14.08 28.00 2.16
N TYR A 24 -13.03 27.39 2.72
CA TYR A 24 -12.15 26.49 1.98
C TYR A 24 -12.91 25.30 1.39
N GLN A 25 -13.70 24.60 2.20
CA GLN A 25 -14.46 23.42 1.78
C GLN A 25 -15.55 23.79 0.75
N LYS A 26 -16.23 24.92 0.94
CA LYS A 26 -17.20 25.44 -0.04
C LYS A 26 -16.52 25.70 -1.40
N THR A 27 -15.37 26.36 -1.40
CA THR A 27 -14.62 26.66 -2.63
C THR A 27 -14.08 25.39 -3.28
N PHE A 28 -13.62 24.42 -2.48
CA PHE A 28 -13.10 23.14 -2.96
C PHE A 28 -14.17 22.31 -3.70
N HIS A 29 -15.41 22.33 -3.24
CA HIS A 29 -16.52 21.61 -3.89
C HIS A 29 -17.24 22.41 -4.99
N GLN A 30 -16.84 23.66 -5.27
CA GLN A 30 -17.49 24.51 -6.29
C GLN A 30 -17.04 24.22 -7.73
N TYR A 31 -15.98 23.43 -7.93
CA TYR A 31 -15.51 23.06 -9.26
C TYR A 31 -16.47 22.07 -9.94
N GLU A 32 -16.47 22.02 -11.28
CA GLU A 32 -17.22 21.03 -12.06
C GLU A 32 -16.25 20.16 -12.87
N PRO A 33 -16.14 18.85 -12.56
CA PRO A 33 -16.81 18.14 -11.46
C PRO A 33 -16.30 18.57 -10.08
N ALA A 34 -17.13 18.39 -9.04
CA ALA A 34 -16.75 18.70 -7.67
C ALA A 34 -15.49 17.92 -7.31
N LEU A 35 -14.45 18.63 -6.88
CA LEU A 35 -13.23 17.99 -6.44
C LEU A 35 -13.54 17.20 -5.17
N ASP A 36 -13.25 15.90 -5.20
CA ASP A 36 -13.35 15.04 -4.04
C ASP A 36 -12.09 14.18 -3.94
N PHE A 37 -11.78 13.75 -2.73
CA PHE A 37 -10.70 12.83 -2.50
C PHE A 37 -11.16 11.44 -2.90
N PHE A 38 -10.53 10.91 -3.95
CA PHE A 38 -10.67 9.50 -4.27
C PHE A 38 -10.27 8.69 -3.04
N THR A 39 -11.25 8.03 -2.42
CA THR A 39 -11.00 7.09 -1.34
C THR A 39 -10.67 5.75 -2.00
N PRO A 40 -9.43 5.25 -1.88
CA PRO A 40 -9.06 3.97 -2.47
C PRO A 40 -9.99 2.88 -1.95
N LYS A 41 -10.58 2.11 -2.88
CA LYS A 41 -11.37 0.96 -2.50
C LYS A 41 -10.44 -0.05 -1.82
N LYS A 42 -10.83 -0.55 -0.66
CA LYS A 42 -10.15 -1.68 -0.03
C LYS A 42 -10.46 -2.95 -0.82
N ASP A 43 -9.50 -3.86 -0.87
CA ASP A 43 -9.73 -5.20 -1.41
C ASP A 43 -10.84 -5.89 -0.62
N GLN A 44 -11.74 -6.51 -1.38
CA GLN A 44 -12.89 -7.16 -0.79
C GLN A 44 -12.51 -8.55 -0.28
N CYS A 45 -12.70 -8.78 1.01
CA CYS A 45 -12.54 -10.11 1.59
C CYS A 45 -13.79 -10.96 1.32
N PHE A 46 -13.59 -12.14 0.74
CA PHE A 46 -14.68 -13.09 0.47
C PHE A 46 -15.52 -13.40 1.70
N LYS A 47 -14.89 -13.66 2.86
CA LYS A 47 -15.58 -13.99 4.12
C LYS A 47 -16.40 -12.82 4.67
N CYS A 48 -15.85 -11.61 4.64
CA CYS A 48 -16.57 -10.40 5.04
C CYS A 48 -17.76 -10.15 4.10
N ASN A 49 -17.57 -10.31 2.79
CA ASN A 49 -18.64 -10.14 1.81
C ASN A 49 -19.74 -11.18 2.02
N ALA A 50 -19.39 -12.46 2.19
CA ALA A 50 -20.34 -13.53 2.43
C ALA A 50 -21.22 -13.23 3.66
N TYR A 51 -20.63 -12.79 4.77
CA TYR A 51 -21.37 -12.38 5.96
C TYR A 51 -22.26 -11.14 5.74
N ASN A 52 -21.74 -10.13 5.05
CA ASN A 52 -22.47 -8.88 4.81
C ASN A 52 -23.67 -9.05 3.86
N THR A 53 -23.56 -9.96 2.89
CA THR A 53 -24.60 -10.22 1.89
C THR A 53 -25.61 -11.28 2.34
N ALA A 54 -25.30 -12.07 3.39
CA ALA A 54 -26.21 -13.09 3.90
C ALA A 54 -27.49 -12.49 4.50
N LYS A 55 -28.64 -13.09 4.17
CA LYS A 55 -29.94 -12.74 4.75
C LYS A 55 -30.07 -13.18 6.20
N ASP A 56 -29.51 -14.35 6.52
CA ASP A 56 -29.40 -14.86 7.88
C ASP A 56 -27.92 -14.87 8.29
N LYS A 57 -27.62 -14.12 9.34
CA LYS A 57 -26.26 -13.87 9.83
C LYS A 57 -25.89 -14.73 11.02
N GLU A 58 -26.85 -15.29 11.73
CA GLU A 58 -26.61 -16.13 12.91
C GLU A 58 -25.68 -17.31 12.63
N PRO A 59 -25.85 -18.11 11.54
CA PRO A 59 -24.96 -19.25 11.30
C PRO A 59 -23.52 -18.84 10.90
N LEU A 60 -23.32 -17.61 10.40
CA LEU A 60 -22.03 -17.12 9.91
C LEU A 60 -21.31 -16.22 10.92
N LYS A 61 -21.97 -15.87 12.03
CA LYS A 61 -21.49 -14.88 13.01
C LYS A 61 -20.23 -15.34 13.71
N GLU A 62 -20.19 -16.60 14.16
CA GLU A 62 -19.02 -17.14 14.85
C GLU A 62 -17.77 -17.17 13.94
N GLU A 63 -17.93 -17.62 12.69
CA GLU A 63 -16.83 -17.65 11.73
C GLU A 63 -16.36 -16.23 11.38
N TYR A 64 -17.29 -15.28 11.22
CA TYR A 64 -16.99 -13.88 10.96
C TYR A 64 -16.23 -13.24 12.13
N ASP A 65 -16.69 -13.44 13.37
CA ASP A 65 -16.03 -12.89 14.55
C ASP A 65 -14.62 -13.47 14.74
N SER A 66 -14.45 -14.78 14.50
CA SER A 66 -13.14 -15.43 14.49
C SER A 66 -12.22 -14.86 13.38
N HIS A 67 -12.75 -14.61 12.18
CA HIS A 67 -12.02 -13.98 11.10
C HIS A 67 -11.57 -12.55 11.46
N LYS A 68 -12.48 -11.72 12.00
CA LYS A 68 -12.19 -10.34 12.42
C LYS A 68 -11.21 -10.30 13.59
N LYS A 69 -11.29 -11.24 14.53
CA LYS A 69 -10.33 -11.37 15.63
C LYS A 69 -8.93 -11.65 15.09
N ARG A 70 -8.78 -12.65 14.20
CA ARG A 70 -7.48 -12.97 13.56
C ARG A 70 -6.91 -11.80 12.78
N GLU A 71 -7.75 -11.07 12.03
CA GLU A 71 -7.33 -9.86 11.32
C GLU A 71 -6.79 -8.81 12.30
N LYS A 72 -7.50 -8.55 13.39
CA LYS A 72 -7.09 -7.59 14.42
C LYS A 72 -5.77 -8.00 15.06
N ASP A 73 -5.63 -9.27 15.44
CA ASP A 73 -4.43 -9.80 16.07
C ASP A 73 -3.22 -9.70 15.12
N ALA A 74 -3.38 -10.08 13.85
CA ALA A 74 -2.33 -9.96 12.83
C ALA A 74 -1.91 -8.50 12.59
N MET A 75 -2.88 -7.57 12.52
CA MET A 75 -2.59 -6.14 12.36
C MET A 75 -1.89 -5.57 13.59
N GLN A 76 -2.25 -6.02 14.80
CA GLN A 76 -1.59 -5.62 16.03
C GLN A 76 -0.16 -6.14 16.10
N MET A 77 0.08 -7.41 15.73
CA MET A 77 1.43 -7.99 15.65
C MET A 77 2.30 -7.20 14.67
N LYS A 78 1.80 -6.96 13.45
CA LYS A 78 2.49 -6.14 12.44
C LYS A 78 2.83 -4.74 12.96
N GLN A 79 1.91 -4.09 13.67
CA GLN A 79 2.15 -2.76 14.23
C GLN A 79 3.20 -2.79 15.35
N ASN A 80 3.18 -3.81 16.21
CA ASN A 80 4.16 -3.99 17.27
C ASN A 80 5.57 -4.23 16.70
N ASP A 81 5.68 -5.09 15.68
CA ASP A 81 6.94 -5.36 15.00
C ASP A 81 7.49 -4.10 14.35
N ARG A 82 6.64 -3.33 13.64
CA ARG A 82 7.02 -2.03 13.10
C ARG A 82 7.52 -1.07 14.19
N ASN A 83 6.78 -0.93 15.28
CA ASN A 83 7.15 -0.02 16.38
C ASN A 83 8.49 -0.42 17.00
N ARG A 84 8.72 -1.72 17.20
CA ARG A 84 10.00 -2.25 17.67
C ARG A 84 11.14 -1.93 16.72
N ALA A 85 10.92 -2.14 15.43
CA ALA A 85 11.93 -1.91 14.40
C ALA A 85 12.32 -0.43 14.29
N VAL A 86 11.35 0.48 14.47
CA VAL A 86 11.58 1.93 14.57
C VAL A 86 12.32 2.29 15.86
N ALA A 87 11.94 1.71 17.01
CA ALA A 87 12.59 1.99 18.30
C ALA A 87 14.07 1.59 18.29
N GLU A 88 14.41 0.46 17.66
CA GLU A 88 15.79 -0.02 17.49
C GLU A 88 16.53 0.68 16.32
N LYS A 89 15.88 1.64 15.63
CA LYS A 89 16.39 2.32 14.42
C LYS A 89 16.92 1.35 13.36
N GLY A 90 16.29 0.18 13.25
CA GLY A 90 16.70 -0.85 12.29
C GLY A 90 18.11 -1.41 12.49
N ARG A 91 18.72 -1.28 13.68
CA ARG A 91 20.09 -1.77 13.91
C ARG A 91 20.14 -3.30 13.96
N SER A 92 19.35 -3.89 14.85
CA SER A 92 19.30 -5.34 15.11
C SER A 92 18.04 -6.00 14.54
N PHE A 93 16.89 -5.32 14.65
CA PHE A 93 15.60 -5.81 14.18
C PHE A 93 15.05 -4.97 13.02
N ARG A 94 14.64 -5.66 11.95
CA ARG A 94 13.98 -5.06 10.79
C ARG A 94 12.58 -5.64 10.62
N ALA A 95 11.62 -4.78 10.29
CA ALA A 95 10.27 -5.20 9.92
C ALA A 95 9.98 -4.65 8.53
N ALA A 96 10.02 -5.52 7.53
CA ALA A 96 9.69 -5.17 6.16
C ALA A 96 8.38 -5.83 5.74
N THR A 97 7.75 -5.30 4.71
CA THR A 97 6.61 -5.93 4.05
C THR A 97 6.79 -5.82 2.56
N PHE A 98 6.46 -6.87 1.84
CA PHE A 98 6.57 -6.85 0.38
C PHE A 98 5.22 -7.15 -0.28
N ASP A 99 5.04 -6.59 -1.46
CA ASP A 99 3.89 -6.87 -2.32
C ASP A 99 4.33 -6.85 -3.78
N LEU A 100 3.61 -7.60 -4.62
CA LEU A 100 3.85 -7.60 -6.05
C LEU A 100 2.77 -6.76 -6.72
N GLN A 101 3.19 -5.70 -7.41
CA GLN A 101 2.26 -4.84 -8.12
C GLN A 101 1.49 -5.58 -9.22
N ALA A 102 0.35 -5.02 -9.61
CA ALA A 102 -0.38 -5.47 -10.80
C ALA A 102 0.54 -5.43 -12.03
N ILE A 103 0.33 -6.39 -12.95
CA ILE A 103 1.16 -6.53 -14.14
C ILE A 103 1.10 -5.25 -14.98
N LEU A 104 2.25 -4.64 -15.21
CA LEU A 104 2.39 -3.43 -15.99
C LEU A 104 2.56 -3.83 -17.46
N SER A 105 1.51 -3.65 -18.26
CA SER A 105 1.57 -3.96 -19.69
C SER A 105 2.13 -2.76 -20.46
N VAL A 106 3.17 -3.00 -21.26
CA VAL A 106 3.87 -1.97 -22.04
C VAL A 106 3.86 -2.33 -23.53
N PRO A 107 3.57 -1.38 -24.45
CA PRO A 107 3.24 0.02 -24.21
C PRO A 107 1.86 0.19 -23.56
N PHE A 108 1.69 1.28 -22.80
CA PHE A 108 0.38 1.73 -22.33
C PHE A 108 -0.21 2.68 -23.37
N ALA A 109 -1.42 2.40 -23.86
CA ALA A 109 -2.20 3.31 -24.67
C ALA A 109 -3.68 3.10 -24.37
N GLY A 110 -4.45 4.19 -24.35
CA GLY A 110 -5.88 4.18 -24.07
C GLY A 110 -6.76 3.79 -25.27
N ASP A 111 -6.16 3.47 -26.42
CA ASP A 111 -6.89 3.18 -27.66
C ASP A 111 -7.09 1.66 -27.86
N ASN A 112 -8.24 1.29 -28.43
CA ASN A 112 -8.65 -0.09 -28.68
C ASN A 112 -7.66 -0.83 -29.59
N GLN A 113 -6.90 -0.10 -30.42
CA GLN A 113 -5.88 -0.67 -31.30
C GLN A 113 -4.79 -1.44 -30.54
N ILE A 114 -4.55 -1.11 -29.26
CA ILE A 114 -3.55 -1.80 -28.44
C ILE A 114 -3.96 -3.23 -28.06
N PHE A 115 -5.25 -3.56 -28.19
CA PHE A 115 -5.74 -4.91 -27.94
C PHE A 115 -5.12 -5.94 -28.89
N TYR A 116 -4.83 -5.54 -30.13
CA TYR A 116 -4.25 -6.40 -31.15
C TYR A 116 -2.72 -6.37 -31.18
N LYS A 117 -2.09 -5.57 -30.32
CA LYS A 117 -0.62 -5.50 -30.22
C LYS A 117 -0.11 -6.44 -29.15
N LEU A 118 1.05 -7.02 -29.39
CA LEU A 118 1.77 -7.80 -28.40
C LEU A 118 2.23 -6.88 -27.27
N LYS A 119 1.82 -7.18 -26.04
CA LYS A 119 2.13 -6.39 -24.85
C LYS A 119 3.26 -7.07 -24.12
N LEU A 120 4.29 -6.31 -23.77
CA LEU A 120 5.33 -6.75 -22.87
C LEU A 120 4.81 -6.67 -21.43
N HIS A 121 4.89 -7.77 -20.69
CA HIS A 121 4.57 -7.77 -19.27
C HIS A 121 5.79 -7.38 -18.42
N VAL A 122 5.64 -6.31 -17.66
CA VAL A 122 6.61 -5.82 -16.68
C VAL A 122 6.06 -6.06 -15.27
N TYR A 123 6.91 -6.59 -14.41
CA TYR A 123 6.63 -6.91 -13.03
C TYR A 123 7.43 -5.97 -12.11
N ASN A 124 6.84 -5.58 -10.99
CA ASN A 124 7.51 -4.79 -9.97
C ASN A 124 7.18 -5.34 -8.59
N LEU A 125 8.19 -5.90 -7.92
CA LEU A 125 8.11 -6.30 -6.52
C LEU A 125 8.57 -5.14 -5.65
N THR A 126 7.70 -4.67 -4.77
CA THR A 126 8.01 -3.60 -3.83
C THR A 126 8.24 -4.19 -2.45
N ILE A 127 9.35 -3.81 -1.82
CA ILE A 127 9.67 -4.14 -0.43
C ILE A 127 9.73 -2.83 0.34
N PHE A 128 8.90 -2.69 1.36
CA PHE A 128 8.86 -1.53 2.22
C PHE A 128 9.44 -1.87 3.59
N ASP A 129 10.53 -1.23 3.96
CA ASP A 129 11.15 -1.35 5.27
C ASP A 129 10.53 -0.34 6.24
N GLY A 130 9.76 -0.86 7.21
CA GLY A 130 9.10 -0.08 8.23
C GLY A 130 10.03 0.54 9.28
N SER A 131 11.29 0.08 9.38
CA SER A 131 12.29 0.62 10.31
C SER A 131 12.81 1.98 9.88
N ASN A 132 13.16 2.11 8.60
CA ASN A 132 13.75 3.31 8.01
C ASN A 132 12.78 4.09 7.13
N VAL A 133 11.57 3.58 6.90
CA VAL A 133 10.58 4.16 5.97
C VAL A 133 11.16 4.21 4.54
N GLU A 134 11.88 3.15 4.16
CA GLU A 134 12.51 3.02 2.84
C GLU A 134 11.73 2.03 1.96
N GLY A 135 11.60 2.35 0.68
CA GLY A 135 10.96 1.50 -0.32
C GLY A 135 11.97 1.04 -1.37
N HIS A 136 12.06 -0.28 -1.57
CA HIS A 136 12.89 -0.90 -2.59
C HIS A 136 11.98 -1.45 -3.70
N CYS A 137 12.28 -1.12 -4.95
CA CYS A 137 11.55 -1.62 -6.12
C CYS A 137 12.44 -2.53 -6.94
N TYR A 138 11.97 -3.75 -7.21
CA TYR A 138 12.63 -4.71 -8.08
C TYR A 138 11.80 -4.91 -9.33
N VAL A 139 12.25 -4.35 -10.44
CA VAL A 139 11.53 -4.36 -11.71
C VAL A 139 12.22 -5.32 -12.68
N TRP A 140 11.43 -6.16 -13.33
CA TRP A 140 11.88 -7.01 -14.43
C TRP A 140 10.73 -7.25 -15.41
N ASP A 141 11.04 -7.58 -16.66
CA ASP A 141 10.04 -7.96 -17.64
C ASP A 141 10.04 -9.47 -17.91
N GLU A 142 9.01 -9.94 -18.60
CA GLU A 142 8.78 -11.36 -18.87
C GLU A 142 9.90 -12.05 -19.68
N THR A 143 10.79 -11.31 -20.34
CA THR A 143 11.96 -11.87 -21.02
C THR A 143 13.07 -12.27 -20.05
N HIS A 144 13.14 -11.62 -18.88
CA HIS A 144 14.16 -11.86 -17.86
C HIS A 144 13.71 -12.84 -16.78
N GLY A 145 12.40 -13.01 -16.60
CA GLY A 145 11.83 -13.91 -15.59
C GLY A 145 10.32 -13.84 -15.56
N LYS A 146 9.68 -14.88 -15.04
CA LYS A 146 8.22 -14.92 -14.91
C LYS A 146 7.78 -14.26 -13.61
N LYS A 147 6.50 -14.43 -13.27
CA LYS A 147 5.89 -13.99 -12.01
C LYS A 147 6.00 -15.05 -10.89
N GLY A 148 7.01 -15.91 -10.96
CA GLY A 148 7.13 -17.09 -10.11
C GLY A 148 7.71 -16.80 -8.73
N SER A 149 7.69 -17.83 -7.88
CA SER A 149 8.31 -17.78 -6.56
C SER A 149 9.84 -17.65 -6.64
N ALA A 150 10.47 -18.11 -7.72
CA ALA A 150 11.91 -18.03 -7.93
C ALA A 150 12.37 -16.57 -8.13
N GLU A 151 11.64 -15.79 -8.92
CA GLU A 151 11.93 -14.37 -9.14
C GLU A 151 11.70 -13.56 -7.86
N ILE A 152 10.61 -13.83 -7.14
CA ILE A 152 10.34 -13.22 -5.83
C ILE A 152 11.45 -13.56 -4.84
N GLY A 153 11.82 -14.84 -4.74
CA GLY A 153 12.91 -15.30 -3.87
C GLY A 153 14.24 -14.64 -4.20
N THR A 154 14.54 -14.44 -5.49
CA THR A 154 15.73 -13.72 -5.94
C THR A 154 15.72 -12.26 -5.49
N CYS A 155 14.57 -11.58 -5.59
CA CYS A 155 14.42 -10.20 -5.12
C CYS A 155 14.56 -10.08 -3.60
N LEU A 156 13.97 -11.01 -2.86
CA LEU A 156 14.12 -11.10 -1.40
C LEU A 156 15.58 -11.36 -1.01
N LEU A 157 16.26 -12.27 -1.70
CA LEU A 157 17.67 -12.55 -1.44
C LEU A 157 18.56 -11.34 -1.72
N LYS A 158 18.31 -10.61 -2.82
CA LYS A 158 18.98 -9.33 -3.12
C LYS A 158 18.77 -8.31 -2.01
N TYR A 159 17.54 -8.22 -1.49
CA TYR A 159 17.24 -7.37 -0.34
C TYR A 159 18.02 -7.80 0.91
N PHE A 160 18.05 -9.10 1.23
CA PHE A 160 18.76 -9.62 2.40
C PHE A 160 20.27 -9.36 2.34
N HIS A 161 20.90 -9.53 1.19
CA HIS A 161 22.31 -9.21 1.00
C HIS A 161 22.62 -7.71 1.10
N GLY A 162 21.63 -6.85 0.85
CA GLY A 162 21.77 -5.40 1.03
C GLY A 162 21.65 -4.93 2.48
N LEU A 163 21.25 -5.81 3.42
CA LEU A 163 21.10 -5.45 4.81
C LEU A 163 22.46 -5.35 5.52
N PRO A 164 22.64 -4.39 6.45
CA PRO A 164 23.84 -4.32 7.28
C PRO A 164 24.01 -5.58 8.12
N GLU A 165 25.25 -6.02 8.34
CA GLU A 165 25.60 -7.18 9.19
C GLU A 165 25.10 -7.06 10.63
N THR A 166 24.77 -5.85 11.09
CA THR A 166 24.20 -5.61 12.42
C THR A 166 22.79 -6.20 12.57
N VAL A 167 22.07 -6.40 11.45
CA VAL A 167 20.71 -6.92 11.45
C VAL A 167 20.75 -8.43 11.69
N THR A 168 20.27 -8.85 12.85
CA THR A 168 20.24 -10.27 13.26
C THR A 168 18.85 -10.89 13.13
N ARG A 169 17.80 -10.07 13.09
CA ARG A 169 16.42 -10.52 12.95
C ARG A 169 15.68 -9.67 11.94
N LEU A 170 15.04 -10.34 10.99
CA LEU A 170 14.16 -9.74 10.01
C LEU A 170 12.78 -10.40 10.12
N TYR A 171 11.75 -9.56 10.24
CA TYR A 171 10.36 -9.96 10.08
C TYR A 171 9.85 -9.45 8.73
N ILE A 172 9.25 -10.34 7.94
CA ILE A 172 8.72 -10.07 6.60
C ILE A 172 7.33 -10.66 6.44
#